data_AF-A0A0K8V337-F1
#
_entry.id   AF-A0A0K8V337-F1
#
_cell.length_a   1.000
_cell.length_b   1.000
_cell.length_c   1.000
_cell.angle_alpha   90.00
_cell.angle_beta   90.00
_cell.angle_gamma   90.00
#
_symmetry.space_group_name_H-M   'P 1'
#
loop_
_entity.id
_entity.type
_entity.pdbx_description
1 polymer ?
#
loop_
_entity_poly.entity_id
_entity_poly.type
_entity_poly.pdbx_seq_one_letter_code
_entity_poly.pdbx_strand_id
1 'polypeptide(L)'
;PISTVRVLTAAQASVIPHRSLRCLLAMSYFHSSYTFSIEGSTRTFHHRWRMAGRVYECDACGTTCDVRAAYSQHWSSVGRTHCSAEQRTQLKTIEEQRINNFILCNERNRSTNEFLLDAGIQAIPQLLRLLFHDAARLHFRLSFYVRALNETDFLFCSSELAIEHHLDISETVDVLFLMLLEKIEAYMYACYPTRAAEYSVKRIKIYVRRELNRTESVSTRNAPTKCILPLQYRVKHATAAPSAQAVSASVVADANLYCFRICARTQELYVVPYQLGKCPSNACDSEVQRAQQTWDRIGCGAHYIQLESIDGAQQQLLEISNITRFLRTDEEDHVHTCVQCKANFTQRTKFQLHKALDCGRGFEVLQLDSDNLEIYEHCLQMRCDNYKWPLFGIIE
;
A
#
# COMPACT_ATOMS: atom_id res chain seq x y z
N PRO A 1 4.55 24.88 -30.60
CA PRO A 1 4.18 23.49 -30.95
C PRO A 1 4.03 22.63 -29.68
N ILE A 2 2.79 22.34 -29.26
CA ILE A 2 2.53 21.59 -28.03
C ILE A 2 2.57 20.09 -28.34
N SER A 3 3.61 19.40 -27.87
CA SER A 3 3.83 17.96 -28.10
C SER A 3 3.14 17.11 -27.02
N THR A 4 1.80 17.00 -27.11
CA THR A 4 1.00 16.22 -26.15
C THR A 4 1.04 14.72 -26.46
N VAL A 5 1.78 13.94 -25.67
CA VAL A 5 1.81 12.46 -25.74
C VAL A 5 0.61 11.87 -24.96
N ARG A 6 -0.02 10.80 -25.48
CA ARG A 6 -1.22 10.15 -24.89
C ARG A 6 -0.96 8.70 -24.44
N VAL A 7 -1.57 8.32 -23.32
CA VAL A 7 -1.85 6.94 -22.84
C VAL A 7 -3.29 6.90 -22.25
N LEU A 8 -3.89 5.74 -21.91
CA LEU A 8 -5.37 5.53 -21.82
C LEU A 8 -5.87 4.51 -20.74
N THR A 9 -7.13 4.66 -20.26
CA THR A 9 -7.99 3.71 -19.42
C THR A 9 -7.41 3.33 -18.03
N ALA A 10 -8.06 2.87 -16.92
CA ALA A 10 -9.35 2.23 -16.55
C ALA A 10 -9.83 2.58 -15.08
N ALA A 11 -10.80 1.88 -14.43
CA ALA A 11 -11.77 2.34 -13.35
C ALA A 11 -11.38 2.23 -11.81
N GLN A 12 -12.05 2.79 -10.76
CA GLN A 12 -12.82 4.06 -10.45
C GLN A 12 -13.31 4.16 -8.95
N ALA A 13 -13.41 5.37 -8.30
CA ALA A 13 -14.00 5.55 -6.94
C ALA A 13 -14.62 6.96 -6.57
N SER A 14 -15.88 7.02 -6.11
CA SER A 14 -16.54 8.27 -5.60
C SER A 14 -17.41 8.03 -4.33
N VAL A 15 -17.74 9.10 -3.59
CA VAL A 15 -18.50 9.10 -2.32
C VAL A 15 -20.03 8.83 -2.54
N ILE A 16 -20.82 8.92 -1.46
CA ILE A 16 -22.29 8.74 -1.30
C ILE A 16 -22.73 7.23 -1.33
N PRO A 17 -23.93 6.83 -0.85
CA PRO A 17 -24.06 6.30 0.51
C PRO A 17 -24.61 4.85 0.58
N HIS A 18 -24.91 4.41 1.80
CA HIS A 18 -25.53 3.12 2.17
C HIS A 18 -26.62 2.58 1.22
N ARG A 19 -26.23 1.63 0.35
CA ARG A 19 -26.83 0.28 0.21
C ARG A 19 -26.05 -0.56 -0.82
N SER A 20 -25.88 -1.85 -0.55
CA SER A 20 -25.28 -2.87 -1.43
C SER A 20 -23.79 -2.68 -1.76
N LEU A 21 -22.91 -3.34 -0.99
CA LEU A 21 -21.48 -3.51 -1.32
C LEU A 21 -21.23 -4.14 -2.70
N ARG A 22 -22.20 -4.88 -3.26
CA ARG A 22 -22.13 -5.44 -4.63
C ARG A 22 -22.03 -4.37 -5.73
N CYS A 23 -22.36 -3.11 -5.45
CA CYS A 23 -22.27 -2.03 -6.44
C CYS A 23 -20.83 -1.55 -6.71
N LEU A 24 -19.86 -1.84 -5.84
CA LEU A 24 -18.45 -1.46 -6.03
C LEU A 24 -17.76 -2.21 -7.18
N LEU A 25 -18.36 -3.27 -7.70
CA LEU A 25 -17.83 -4.06 -8.83
C LEU A 25 -18.28 -3.53 -10.22
N ALA A 26 -19.08 -2.46 -10.27
CA ALA A 26 -19.69 -1.95 -11.51
C ALA A 26 -19.42 -0.45 -11.74
N MET A 27 -18.15 -0.03 -11.62
CA MET A 27 -17.72 1.36 -11.84
C MET A 27 -16.86 1.50 -13.11
N SER A 28 -16.87 2.67 -13.76
CA SER A 28 -16.37 2.86 -15.14
C SER A 28 -15.32 3.98 -15.30
N TYR A 29 -14.17 3.58 -15.85
CA TYR A 29 -13.02 4.36 -16.35
C TYR A 29 -12.54 5.58 -15.53
N PHE A 30 -11.35 5.44 -14.93
CA PHE A 30 -10.68 6.32 -13.95
C PHE A 30 -9.26 6.78 -14.33
N HIS A 31 -8.66 6.24 -15.39
CA HIS A 31 -7.28 6.44 -15.85
C HIS A 31 -6.40 7.41 -15.03
N SER A 32 -5.55 6.87 -14.17
CA SER A 32 -4.54 7.64 -13.44
C SER A 32 -3.27 7.80 -14.26
N SER A 33 -2.86 9.05 -14.43
CA SER A 33 -1.78 9.46 -15.32
C SER A 33 -0.79 10.37 -14.60
N TYR A 34 0.50 10.02 -14.69
CA TYR A 34 1.61 10.70 -14.05
C TYR A 34 2.53 11.25 -15.14
N THR A 35 2.58 12.57 -15.30
CA THR A 35 3.16 13.21 -16.49
C THR A 35 3.97 14.45 -16.14
N PHE A 36 4.97 14.77 -16.96
CA PHE A 36 5.67 16.04 -16.90
C PHE A 36 5.24 16.95 -18.05
N SER A 37 5.05 18.23 -17.77
CA SER A 37 5.04 19.30 -18.76
C SER A 37 6.30 20.15 -18.62
N ILE A 38 6.67 20.84 -19.70
CA ILE A 38 7.75 21.84 -19.70
C ILE A 38 7.23 23.09 -20.39
N GLU A 39 7.24 24.21 -19.67
CA GLU A 39 6.80 25.52 -20.17
C GLU A 39 7.89 26.55 -19.87
N GLY A 40 8.52 27.08 -20.92
CA GLY A 40 9.68 27.97 -20.78
C GLY A 40 10.86 27.28 -20.09
N SER A 41 11.32 27.84 -18.97
CA SER A 41 12.36 27.28 -18.11
C SER A 41 11.81 26.38 -16.98
N THR A 42 10.51 26.10 -16.96
CA THR A 42 9.84 25.43 -15.84
C THR A 42 9.41 24.02 -16.22
N ARG A 43 9.64 23.04 -15.33
CA ARG A 43 9.11 21.67 -15.43
C ARG A 43 8.08 21.45 -14.32
N THR A 44 6.90 20.96 -14.70
CA THR A 44 5.79 20.69 -13.77
C THR A 44 5.42 19.21 -13.83
N PHE A 45 5.32 18.57 -12.68
CA PHE A 45 4.76 17.22 -12.54
C PHE A 45 3.26 17.30 -12.28
N HIS A 46 2.49 16.52 -13.03
CA HIS A 46 1.04 16.42 -12.92
C HIS A 46 0.65 14.96 -12.68
N HIS A 47 0.00 14.71 -11.55
CA HIS A 47 -0.89 13.56 -11.40
C HIS A 47 -2.31 13.98 -11.76
N ARG A 48 -2.91 13.31 -12.75
CA ARG A 48 -4.30 13.50 -13.16
C ARG A 48 -4.99 12.15 -13.25
N TRP A 49 -6.16 12.02 -12.62
CA TRP A 49 -7.03 10.87 -12.79
C TRP A 49 -8.29 11.28 -13.57
N ARG A 50 -8.96 10.32 -14.19
CA ARG A 50 -10.28 10.49 -14.80
C ARG A 50 -11.36 9.93 -13.88
N MET A 51 -12.62 10.24 -14.15
CA MET A 51 -13.73 9.56 -13.47
C MET A 51 -15.05 9.81 -14.19
N ALA A 52 -15.79 8.77 -14.57
CA ALA A 52 -17.09 8.90 -15.24
C ALA A 52 -17.05 9.93 -16.41
N GLY A 53 -15.98 9.88 -17.22
CA GLY A 53 -15.73 10.80 -18.33
C GLY A 53 -15.10 12.15 -18.00
N ARG A 54 -15.05 12.57 -16.73
CA ARG A 54 -14.37 13.80 -16.28
C ARG A 54 -12.87 13.59 -16.08
N VAL A 55 -12.10 14.68 -16.04
CA VAL A 55 -10.68 14.70 -15.67
C VAL A 55 -10.51 15.53 -14.40
N TYR A 56 -9.65 15.08 -13.50
CA TYR A 56 -9.30 15.71 -12.24
C TYR A 56 -7.78 15.84 -12.14
N GLU A 57 -7.29 16.83 -11.39
CA GLU A 57 -5.86 17.06 -11.17
C GLU A 57 -5.54 17.07 -9.67
N CYS A 58 -4.37 16.53 -9.31
CA CYS A 58 -4.00 16.28 -7.93
C CYS A 58 -3.16 17.42 -7.34
N ASP A 59 -3.83 18.34 -6.65
CA ASP A 59 -3.21 19.33 -5.75
C ASP A 59 -2.12 18.73 -4.84
N ALA A 60 -2.37 17.56 -4.23
CA ALA A 60 -1.46 16.88 -3.30
C ALA A 60 -0.26 16.17 -3.97
N CYS A 61 -0.11 16.25 -5.30
CA CYS A 61 1.03 15.70 -6.02
C CYS A 61 1.64 16.67 -7.04
N GLY A 62 0.95 17.76 -7.39
CA GLY A 62 1.47 18.79 -8.30
C GLY A 62 2.73 19.44 -7.74
N THR A 63 3.84 19.39 -8.49
CA THR A 63 5.11 20.01 -8.08
C THR A 63 5.84 20.63 -9.27
N THR A 64 6.54 21.72 -9.01
CA THR A 64 7.12 22.59 -10.06
C THR A 64 8.56 22.97 -9.70
N CYS A 65 9.48 22.88 -10.66
CA CYS A 65 10.87 23.30 -10.50
C CYS A 65 11.45 23.86 -11.81
N ASP A 66 12.69 24.38 -11.77
CA ASP A 66 13.43 24.72 -12.99
C ASP A 66 13.69 23.44 -13.83
N VAL A 67 13.62 23.55 -15.15
CA VAL A 67 13.83 22.44 -16.10
C VAL A 67 15.24 21.83 -16.02
N ARG A 68 16.23 22.62 -15.57
CA ARG A 68 17.63 22.21 -15.35
C ARG A 68 17.84 21.49 -14.02
N ALA A 69 16.86 21.53 -13.11
CA ALA A 69 16.94 20.82 -11.85
C ALA A 69 16.86 19.29 -12.02
N ALA A 70 17.51 18.56 -11.12
CA ALA A 70 17.35 17.11 -11.01
C ALA A 70 15.88 16.74 -10.74
N TYR A 71 15.43 15.61 -11.31
CA TYR A 71 14.04 15.14 -11.13
C TYR A 71 13.70 14.90 -9.65
N SER A 72 14.68 14.50 -8.84
CA SER A 72 14.57 14.35 -7.38
C SER A 72 14.06 15.58 -6.64
N GLN A 73 14.18 16.80 -7.18
CA GLN A 73 13.61 18.01 -6.56
C GLN A 73 12.07 18.02 -6.51
N HIS A 74 11.39 17.29 -7.40
CA HIS A 74 9.95 17.09 -7.31
C HIS A 74 9.56 16.26 -6.07
N TRP A 75 10.51 15.47 -5.52
CA TRP A 75 10.25 14.50 -4.45
C TRP A 75 10.86 14.90 -3.10
N SER A 76 11.76 15.89 -3.05
CA SER A 76 12.46 16.29 -1.83
C SER A 76 11.55 16.95 -0.77
N SER A 77 10.37 17.43 -1.16
CA SER A 77 9.34 18.01 -0.28
C SER A 77 8.18 17.06 0.02
N VAL A 78 8.10 15.89 -0.64
CA VAL A 78 7.05 14.90 -0.38
C VAL A 78 7.39 14.18 0.93
N GLY A 79 6.54 14.37 1.94
CA GLY A 79 6.86 14.11 3.35
C GLY A 79 7.47 12.74 3.62
N ARG A 80 8.74 12.71 4.01
CA ARG A 80 9.38 11.53 4.59
C ARG A 80 8.89 11.35 6.02
N THR A 81 8.08 10.33 6.24
CA THR A 81 7.57 9.96 7.57
C THR A 81 8.66 9.26 8.38
N HIS A 82 9.68 10.02 8.81
CA HIS A 82 10.74 9.52 9.68
C HIS A 82 10.16 9.13 11.05
N CYS A 83 10.46 7.91 11.51
CA CYS A 83 10.01 7.45 12.82
C CYS A 83 10.65 8.29 13.94
N SER A 84 9.80 9.01 14.68
CA SER A 84 10.18 10.01 15.69
C SER A 84 10.84 9.38 16.92
N ALA A 85 11.46 10.20 17.78
CA ALA A 85 12.05 9.71 19.03
C ALA A 85 11.01 9.06 19.96
N GLU A 86 9.77 9.58 20.02
CA GLU A 86 8.68 8.97 20.79
C GLU A 86 8.22 7.66 20.15
N GLN A 87 8.10 7.60 18.82
CA GLN A 87 7.75 6.37 18.09
C GLN A 87 8.82 5.27 18.23
N ARG A 88 10.11 5.62 18.16
CA ARG A 88 11.23 4.67 18.42
C ARG A 88 11.23 4.19 19.87
N THR A 89 10.85 5.05 20.82
CA THR A 89 10.66 4.65 22.23
C THR A 89 9.49 3.68 22.38
N GLN A 90 8.34 3.94 21.75
CA GLN A 90 7.20 3.00 21.74
C GLN A 90 7.58 1.65 21.13
N LEU A 91 8.29 1.63 19.99
CA LEU A 91 8.74 0.39 19.35
C LEU A 91 9.67 -0.43 20.25
N LYS A 92 10.58 0.23 20.96
CA LYS A 92 11.42 -0.42 21.97
C LYS A 92 10.56 -1.02 23.09
N THR A 93 9.58 -0.30 23.63
CA THR A 93 8.65 -0.84 24.64
C THR A 93 7.85 -2.03 24.11
N ILE A 94 7.40 -1.99 22.86
CA ILE A 94 6.70 -3.10 22.19
C ILE A 94 7.58 -4.35 22.07
N GLU A 95 8.88 -4.19 21.80
CA GLU A 95 9.85 -5.30 21.76
C GLU A 95 10.15 -5.85 23.16
N GLU A 96 10.44 -4.98 24.13
CA GLU A 96 10.77 -5.36 25.51
C GLU A 96 9.59 -6.05 26.22
N GLN A 97 8.37 -5.55 26.01
CA GLN A 97 7.12 -6.09 26.58
C GLN A 97 6.41 -7.11 25.67
N ARG A 98 7.02 -7.48 24.52
CA ARG A 98 6.51 -8.47 23.55
C ARG A 98 5.06 -8.23 23.11
N ILE A 99 4.66 -6.98 22.93
CA ILE A 99 3.29 -6.59 22.57
C ILE A 99 3.00 -7.03 21.13
N ASN A 100 2.22 -8.10 20.97
CA ASN A 100 1.76 -8.60 19.67
C ASN A 100 0.26 -8.35 19.42
N ASN A 101 -0.52 -8.05 20.48
CA ASN A 101 -1.95 -7.76 20.39
C ASN A 101 -2.22 -6.27 20.63
N PHE A 102 -3.04 -5.66 19.79
CA PHE A 102 -3.51 -4.28 19.93
C PHE A 102 -5.03 -4.21 19.80
N ILE A 103 -5.69 -3.29 20.50
CA ILE A 103 -7.14 -3.09 20.46
C ILE A 103 -7.47 -1.62 20.15
N LEU A 104 -8.24 -1.42 19.09
CA LEU A 104 -8.79 -0.13 18.65
C LEU A 104 -10.27 -0.03 19.09
N CYS A 105 -10.67 1.06 19.74
CA CYS A 105 -11.97 1.15 20.44
C CYS A 105 -12.90 2.28 19.92
N ASN A 106 -14.18 1.96 19.71
CA ASN A 106 -15.25 2.92 19.41
C ASN A 106 -15.97 3.39 20.70
N GLU A 107 -15.21 3.97 21.63
CA GLU A 107 -15.70 4.35 22.97
C GLU A 107 -16.78 5.45 22.95
N ARG A 108 -16.81 6.26 21.88
CA ARG A 108 -17.67 7.45 21.79
C ARG A 108 -19.08 7.17 21.24
N ASN A 109 -19.49 5.90 21.13
CA ASN A 109 -20.74 5.46 20.50
C ASN A 109 -20.99 6.08 19.11
N ARG A 110 -19.91 6.32 18.36
CA ARG A 110 -19.99 6.83 16.98
C ARG A 110 -20.44 5.73 16.03
N SER A 111 -20.86 6.14 14.83
CA SER A 111 -21.34 5.24 13.78
C SER A 111 -20.33 4.12 13.51
N THR A 112 -20.79 2.87 13.55
CA THR A 112 -20.02 1.67 13.15
C THR A 112 -19.29 1.88 11.83
N ASN A 113 -19.96 2.54 10.88
CA ASN A 113 -19.43 2.82 9.54
C ASN A 113 -18.31 3.86 9.56
N GLU A 114 -18.42 4.90 10.39
CA GLU A 114 -17.37 5.92 10.57
C GLU A 114 -16.13 5.30 11.22
N PHE A 115 -16.34 4.44 12.21
CA PHE A 115 -15.27 3.71 12.89
C PHE A 115 -14.54 2.76 11.95
N LEU A 116 -15.26 1.89 11.22
CA LEU A 116 -14.68 0.94 10.28
C LEU A 116 -13.92 1.64 9.13
N LEU A 117 -14.50 2.70 8.55
CA LEU A 117 -13.88 3.44 7.44
C LEU A 117 -12.55 4.07 7.85
N ASP A 118 -12.52 4.71 9.03
CA ASP A 118 -11.34 5.40 9.56
C ASP A 118 -10.29 4.40 10.09
N ALA A 119 -10.72 3.29 10.68
CA ALA A 119 -9.86 2.20 11.10
C ALA A 119 -9.14 1.54 9.91
N GLY A 120 -9.87 1.24 8.83
CA GLY A 120 -9.33 0.60 7.63
C GLY A 120 -8.41 1.51 6.81
N ILE A 121 -8.79 2.77 6.61
CA ILE A 121 -8.02 3.71 5.76
C ILE A 121 -6.85 4.36 6.52
N GLN A 122 -7.00 4.65 7.82
CA GLN A 122 -6.00 5.40 8.59
C GLN A 122 -5.41 4.63 9.75
N ALA A 123 -6.20 4.29 10.78
CA ALA A 123 -5.62 3.89 12.07
C ALA A 123 -4.79 2.59 11.99
N ILE A 124 -5.29 1.56 11.30
CA ILE A 124 -4.58 0.27 11.18
C ILE A 124 -3.40 0.37 10.20
N PRO A 125 -3.52 1.01 9.02
CA PRO A 125 -2.35 1.27 8.17
C PRO A 125 -1.26 2.14 8.83
N GLN A 126 -1.62 3.07 9.72
CA GLN A 126 -0.64 3.85 10.49
C GLN A 126 0.07 2.99 11.56
N LEU A 127 -0.68 2.17 12.31
CA LEU A 127 -0.09 1.21 13.26
C LEU A 127 0.84 0.22 12.56
N LEU A 128 0.40 -0.38 11.45
CA LEU A 128 1.23 -1.33 10.69
C LEU A 128 2.47 -0.65 10.11
N ARG A 129 2.40 0.61 9.69
CA ARG A 129 3.59 1.39 9.30
C ARG A 129 4.55 1.54 10.48
N LEU A 130 4.08 2.02 11.64
CA LEU A 130 4.92 2.13 12.84
C LEU A 130 5.62 0.80 13.15
N LEU A 131 4.88 -0.31 13.16
CA LEU A 131 5.42 -1.65 13.44
C LEU A 131 6.35 -2.19 12.33
N PHE A 132 6.32 -1.66 11.10
CA PHE A 132 7.22 -2.08 10.02
C PHE A 132 8.64 -1.52 10.17
N HIS A 133 8.87 -0.48 10.98
CA HIS A 133 10.24 0.00 11.21
C HIS A 133 11.10 -1.11 11.81
N ASP A 134 12.30 -1.25 11.24
CA ASP A 134 13.31 -2.29 11.53
C ASP A 134 12.84 -3.75 11.32
N ALA A 135 11.62 -3.98 10.81
CA ALA A 135 11.10 -5.30 10.43
C ALA A 135 11.47 -5.70 8.98
N ALA A 136 11.66 -7.00 8.77
CA ALA A 136 11.78 -7.61 7.44
C ALA A 136 10.38 -7.91 6.85
N ARG A 137 9.43 -8.33 7.71
CA ARG A 137 8.01 -8.50 7.38
C ARG A 137 7.13 -8.46 8.62
N LEU A 138 5.84 -8.21 8.42
CA LEU A 138 4.81 -8.33 9.46
C LEU A 138 3.92 -9.53 9.21
N HIS A 139 3.60 -10.27 10.27
CA HIS A 139 2.57 -11.29 10.30
C HIS A 139 1.31 -10.67 10.92
N PHE A 140 0.29 -10.40 10.12
CA PHE A 140 -0.88 -9.61 10.49
C PHE A 140 -2.15 -10.47 10.47
N ARG A 141 -2.97 -10.37 11.52
CA ARG A 141 -4.33 -10.92 11.61
C ARG A 141 -5.26 -9.88 12.23
N LEU A 142 -6.51 -9.86 11.79
CA LEU A 142 -7.51 -8.87 12.16
C LEU A 142 -8.78 -9.54 12.70
N SER A 143 -9.35 -9.00 13.79
CA SER A 143 -10.55 -9.54 14.43
C SER A 143 -11.53 -8.45 14.84
N PHE A 144 -12.81 -8.57 14.49
CA PHE A 144 -13.87 -7.60 14.82
C PHE A 144 -14.78 -8.15 15.92
N TYR A 145 -15.00 -7.37 16.98
CA TYR A 145 -16.02 -7.64 17.99
C TYR A 145 -17.33 -7.04 17.51
N VAL A 146 -18.22 -7.92 17.05
CA VAL A 146 -19.49 -7.61 16.41
C VAL A 146 -20.62 -7.95 17.38
N ARG A 147 -21.35 -6.92 17.84
CA ARG A 147 -22.60 -7.12 18.56
C ARG A 147 -23.76 -7.24 17.57
N ALA A 148 -24.45 -8.37 17.58
CA ALA A 148 -25.75 -8.53 16.93
C ALA A 148 -26.85 -7.90 17.80
N LEU A 149 -27.98 -7.52 17.21
CA LEU A 149 -29.04 -6.78 17.91
C LEU A 149 -29.79 -7.59 18.99
N ASN A 150 -29.67 -8.92 19.01
CA ASN A 150 -30.13 -9.73 20.14
C ASN A 150 -29.14 -9.70 21.33
N GLU A 151 -28.31 -8.66 21.43
CA GLU A 151 -27.18 -8.45 22.35
C GLU A 151 -26.16 -9.60 22.40
N THR A 152 -26.15 -10.51 21.42
CA THR A 152 -25.13 -11.55 21.30
C THR A 152 -23.87 -10.96 20.67
N ASP A 153 -22.75 -11.08 21.39
CA ASP A 153 -21.43 -10.69 20.89
C ASP A 153 -20.76 -11.84 20.14
N PHE A 154 -20.10 -11.49 19.05
CA PHE A 154 -19.34 -12.39 18.19
C PHE A 154 -17.95 -11.82 17.93
N LEU A 155 -16.95 -12.69 17.83
CA LEU A 155 -15.61 -12.36 17.34
C LEU A 155 -15.40 -12.98 15.96
N PHE A 156 -15.31 -12.14 14.93
CA PHE A 156 -14.99 -12.56 13.56
C PHE A 156 -13.49 -12.38 13.33
N CYS A 157 -12.76 -13.46 13.05
CA CYS A 157 -11.30 -13.44 12.87
C CYS A 157 -10.90 -13.72 11.42
N SER A 158 -9.89 -13.03 10.92
CA SER A 158 -9.19 -13.42 9.70
C SER A 158 -8.19 -14.55 9.95
N SER A 159 -7.68 -15.16 8.89
CA SER A 159 -6.40 -15.87 8.93
C SER A 159 -5.22 -14.88 9.09
N GLU A 160 -4.03 -15.40 9.43
CA GLU A 160 -2.78 -14.63 9.38
C GLU A 160 -2.32 -14.42 7.93
N LEU A 161 -1.79 -13.24 7.62
CA LEU A 161 -1.23 -12.87 6.32
C LEU A 161 0.10 -12.13 6.50
N ALA A 162 1.10 -12.48 5.68
CA ALA A 162 2.41 -11.85 5.71
C ALA A 162 2.48 -10.61 4.79
N ILE A 163 2.86 -9.46 5.36
CA ILE A 163 3.17 -8.23 4.63
C ILE A 163 4.70 -8.14 4.48
N GLU A 164 5.19 -8.36 3.27
CA GLU A 164 6.63 -8.41 2.95
C GLU A 164 7.20 -7.08 2.44
N HIS A 165 6.37 -6.07 2.22
CA HIS A 165 6.82 -4.72 1.90
C HIS A 165 5.87 -3.65 2.47
N HIS A 166 6.42 -2.56 3.00
CA HIS A 166 5.65 -1.53 3.70
C HIS A 166 4.64 -0.78 2.81
N LEU A 167 4.86 -0.74 1.48
CA LEU A 167 3.91 -0.15 0.53
C LEU A 167 2.69 -1.04 0.28
N ASP A 168 2.72 -2.33 0.67
CA ASP A 168 1.61 -3.28 0.51
C ASP A 168 0.60 -3.21 1.67
N ILE A 169 0.88 -2.39 2.70
CA ILE A 169 0.11 -2.31 3.95
C ILE A 169 -1.35 -1.90 3.69
N SER A 170 -1.59 -0.79 2.98
CA SER A 170 -2.96 -0.28 2.76
C SER A 170 -3.83 -1.31 2.04
N GLU A 171 -3.33 -1.90 0.96
CA GLU A 171 -4.09 -2.87 0.16
C GLU A 171 -4.32 -4.19 0.91
N THR A 172 -3.37 -4.60 1.76
CA THR A 172 -3.54 -5.76 2.63
C THR A 172 -4.66 -5.53 3.65
N VAL A 173 -4.72 -4.34 4.26
CA VAL A 173 -5.80 -3.96 5.17
C VAL A 173 -7.14 -3.90 4.44
N ASP A 174 -7.21 -3.27 3.26
CA ASP A 174 -8.42 -3.21 2.42
C ASP A 174 -9.02 -4.61 2.17
N VAL A 175 -8.20 -5.57 1.72
CA VAL A 175 -8.68 -6.92 1.38
C VAL A 175 -9.16 -7.67 2.63
N LEU A 176 -8.44 -7.54 3.75
CA LEU A 176 -8.85 -8.13 5.04
C LEU A 176 -10.16 -7.51 5.56
N PHE A 177 -10.33 -6.19 5.47
CA PHE A 177 -11.57 -5.50 5.82
C PHE A 177 -12.74 -5.96 4.95
N LEU A 178 -12.57 -5.98 3.62
CA LEU A 178 -13.62 -6.40 2.68
C LEU A 178 -14.07 -7.84 2.95
N MET A 179 -13.14 -8.77 3.14
CA MET A 179 -13.46 -10.19 3.39
C MET A 179 -14.04 -10.44 4.79
N LEU A 180 -13.65 -9.66 5.81
CA LEU A 180 -14.30 -9.72 7.13
C LEU A 180 -15.73 -9.18 7.08
N LEU A 181 -15.95 -8.04 6.43
CA LEU A 181 -17.28 -7.43 6.31
C LEU A 181 -18.23 -8.30 5.46
N GLU A 182 -17.77 -8.87 4.35
CA GLU A 182 -18.55 -9.85 3.57
C GLU A 182 -18.93 -11.08 4.42
N LYS A 183 -18.01 -11.60 5.25
CA LYS A 183 -18.29 -12.73 6.15
C LYS A 183 -19.26 -12.38 7.27
N ILE A 184 -19.17 -11.16 7.82
CA ILE A 184 -20.13 -10.64 8.81
C ILE A 184 -21.52 -10.49 8.19
N GLU A 185 -21.64 -9.83 7.04
CA GLU A 185 -22.91 -9.69 6.34
C GLU A 185 -23.52 -11.06 6.01
N ALA A 186 -22.73 -11.98 5.43
CA ALA A 186 -23.20 -13.33 5.10
C ALA A 186 -23.70 -14.10 6.34
N TYR A 187 -22.99 -14.01 7.47
CA TYR A 187 -23.43 -14.64 8.73
C TYR A 187 -24.70 -13.99 9.28
N MET A 188 -24.78 -12.66 9.29
CA MET A 188 -25.96 -11.94 9.79
C MET A 188 -27.19 -12.15 8.89
N TYR A 189 -27.02 -12.30 7.57
CA TYR A 189 -28.09 -12.69 6.66
C TYR A 189 -28.56 -14.14 6.86
N ALA A 190 -27.67 -15.06 7.24
CA ALA A 190 -28.04 -16.44 7.52
C ALA A 190 -28.75 -16.61 8.87
N CYS A 191 -28.25 -15.97 9.93
CA CYS A 191 -28.75 -16.14 11.29
C CYS A 191 -29.87 -15.15 11.67
N TYR A 192 -29.89 -13.96 11.08
CA TYR A 192 -30.81 -12.86 11.40
C TYR A 192 -31.45 -12.24 10.13
N PRO A 193 -32.06 -13.03 9.22
CA PRO A 193 -32.42 -12.61 7.87
C PRO A 193 -33.32 -11.35 7.77
N THR A 194 -34.14 -11.09 8.78
CA THR A 194 -35.02 -9.90 8.83
C THR A 194 -34.32 -8.62 9.33
N ARG A 195 -33.13 -8.74 9.94
CA ARG A 195 -32.41 -7.63 10.63
C ARG A 195 -30.90 -7.64 10.37
N ALA A 196 -30.44 -8.31 9.31
CA ALA A 196 -29.02 -8.59 9.04
C ALA A 196 -28.08 -7.36 8.95
N ALA A 197 -28.63 -6.18 8.65
CA ALA A 197 -27.89 -4.91 8.61
C ALA A 197 -27.75 -4.22 9.98
N GLU A 198 -28.36 -4.77 11.04
CA GLU A 198 -28.44 -4.18 12.37
C GLU A 198 -27.44 -4.85 13.32
N TYR A 199 -26.16 -4.60 13.07
CA TYR A 199 -25.04 -4.97 13.95
C TYR A 199 -24.16 -3.76 14.27
N SER A 200 -23.33 -3.86 15.32
CA SER A 200 -22.33 -2.82 15.63
C SER A 200 -20.95 -3.41 15.90
N VAL A 201 -19.90 -2.70 15.45
CA VAL A 201 -18.50 -3.03 15.75
C VAL A 201 -18.00 -2.02 16.77
N LYS A 202 -17.68 -2.51 17.97
CA LYS A 202 -17.26 -1.67 19.10
C LYS A 202 -15.76 -1.71 19.36
N ARG A 203 -15.11 -2.83 19.03
CA ARG A 203 -13.68 -3.06 19.19
C ARG A 203 -13.12 -3.80 17.98
N ILE A 204 -11.88 -3.49 17.61
CA ILE A 204 -11.12 -4.22 16.59
C ILE A 204 -9.81 -4.66 17.25
N LYS A 205 -9.56 -5.97 17.30
CA LYS A 205 -8.30 -6.56 17.77
C LYS A 205 -7.40 -6.85 16.58
N ILE A 206 -6.16 -6.46 16.73
CA ILE A 206 -5.15 -6.36 15.69
C ILE A 206 -3.97 -7.17 16.21
N TYR A 207 -3.74 -8.34 15.65
CA TYR A 207 -2.58 -9.16 15.98
C TYR A 207 -1.47 -8.89 14.97
N VAL A 208 -0.30 -8.46 15.44
CA VAL A 208 0.87 -8.16 14.61
C VAL A 208 2.12 -8.75 15.25
N ARG A 209 2.68 -9.77 14.61
CA ARG A 209 3.98 -10.33 14.96
C ARG A 209 5.04 -9.79 14.00
N ARG A 210 6.06 -9.12 14.53
CA ARG A 210 7.17 -8.52 13.77
C ARG A 210 8.27 -9.57 13.56
N GLU A 211 8.65 -9.85 12.31
CA GLU A 211 9.90 -10.53 12.00
C GLU A 211 10.97 -9.46 11.79
N LEU A 212 11.81 -9.21 12.81
CA LEU A 212 12.87 -8.20 12.74
C LEU A 212 13.93 -8.57 11.71
N ASN A 213 14.56 -7.56 11.09
CA ASN A 213 15.74 -7.78 10.26
C ASN A 213 16.86 -8.37 11.14
N ARG A 214 17.17 -9.65 10.98
CA ARG A 214 18.25 -10.30 11.74
C ARG A 214 19.59 -9.69 11.39
N THR A 215 20.18 -8.98 12.34
CA THR A 215 21.61 -8.67 12.36
C THR A 215 22.38 -9.97 12.60
N GLU A 216 22.59 -10.76 11.55
CA GLU A 216 23.29 -12.06 11.68
C GLU A 216 24.69 -11.89 12.26
N SER A 217 25.03 -12.77 13.20
CA SER A 217 26.21 -12.67 14.05
C SER A 217 27.49 -13.05 13.29
N VAL A 218 28.04 -12.07 12.56
CA VAL A 218 29.46 -11.93 12.18
C VAL A 218 30.01 -12.97 11.17
N SER A 219 29.30 -14.07 10.90
CA SER A 219 29.86 -15.30 10.31
C SER A 219 29.39 -15.67 8.88
N THR A 220 28.31 -15.07 8.37
CA THR A 220 27.68 -15.40 7.06
C THR A 220 27.73 -14.24 6.05
N ARG A 221 28.91 -13.61 5.92
CA ARG A 221 29.14 -12.24 5.40
C ARG A 221 28.66 -11.87 3.97
N ASN A 222 28.14 -12.79 3.16
CA ASN A 222 27.97 -12.61 1.70
C ASN A 222 26.53 -12.73 1.18
N ALA A 223 25.51 -12.90 2.03
CA ALA A 223 24.10 -12.86 1.61
C ALA A 223 23.51 -11.47 1.89
N PRO A 224 23.31 -10.59 0.89
CA PRO A 224 22.65 -9.32 1.11
C PRO A 224 21.18 -9.53 1.49
N THR A 225 20.67 -8.73 2.42
CA THR A 225 19.26 -8.73 2.82
C THR A 225 18.40 -8.52 1.57
N LYS A 226 17.62 -9.53 1.19
CA LYS A 226 16.87 -9.54 -0.07
C LYS A 226 15.68 -8.60 0.04
N CYS A 227 15.86 -7.31 -0.28
CA CYS A 227 14.76 -6.37 -0.36
C CYS A 227 13.74 -6.83 -1.42
N ILE A 228 12.47 -6.78 -1.05
CA ILE A 228 11.35 -7.33 -1.82
C ILE A 228 10.60 -6.16 -2.50
N LEU A 229 10.29 -6.28 -3.79
CA LEU A 229 9.45 -5.30 -4.50
C LEU A 229 8.04 -5.26 -3.89
N PRO A 230 7.30 -4.13 -3.98
CA PRO A 230 5.87 -4.09 -3.65
C PRO A 230 5.07 -5.15 -4.44
N LEU A 231 4.00 -5.68 -3.86
CA LEU A 231 3.18 -6.76 -4.42
C LEU A 231 2.74 -6.47 -5.86
N GLN A 232 2.26 -5.24 -6.14
CA GLN A 232 1.89 -4.81 -7.49
C GLN A 232 3.01 -5.05 -8.50
N TYR A 233 4.24 -4.71 -8.12
CA TYR A 233 5.42 -4.86 -8.98
C TYR A 233 5.95 -6.30 -9.00
N ARG A 234 5.88 -7.07 -7.90
CA ARG A 234 6.15 -8.52 -7.92
C ARG A 234 5.24 -9.26 -8.89
N VAL A 235 3.96 -8.92 -8.89
CA VAL A 235 2.91 -9.54 -9.70
C VAL A 235 3.07 -9.15 -11.18
N LYS A 236 3.51 -7.91 -11.49
CA LYS A 236 3.98 -7.51 -12.82
C LYS A 236 5.27 -8.21 -13.26
N HIS A 237 6.24 -8.40 -12.35
CA HIS A 237 7.64 -8.77 -12.65
C HIS A 237 8.10 -10.11 -12.03
N ALA A 238 7.30 -11.16 -12.19
CA ALA A 238 7.57 -12.51 -11.68
C ALA A 238 8.81 -13.24 -12.28
N THR A 239 9.75 -12.52 -12.88
CA THR A 239 10.97 -13.05 -13.56
C THR A 239 12.25 -12.28 -13.24
N ALA A 240 12.21 -11.19 -12.46
CA ALA A 240 13.41 -10.45 -12.05
C ALA A 240 13.84 -10.86 -10.64
N ALA A 241 14.72 -11.85 -10.54
CA ALA A 241 15.46 -12.08 -9.30
C ALA A 241 16.46 -10.91 -9.10
N PRO A 242 16.56 -10.30 -7.91
CA PRO A 242 17.56 -9.27 -7.63
C PRO A 242 18.97 -9.71 -8.02
N SER A 243 19.62 -8.95 -8.92
CA SER A 243 21.07 -9.04 -9.04
C SER A 243 21.68 -8.53 -7.74
N ALA A 244 22.40 -9.41 -7.05
CA ALA A 244 23.09 -9.08 -5.79
C ALA A 244 24.39 -8.28 -6.01
N GLN A 245 24.71 -7.92 -7.27
CA GLN A 245 25.94 -7.21 -7.61
C GLN A 245 25.86 -5.74 -7.16
N ALA A 246 26.88 -5.28 -6.44
CA ALA A 246 27.03 -3.88 -6.08
C ALA A 246 27.30 -3.03 -7.33
N VAL A 247 26.30 -2.25 -7.76
CA VAL A 247 26.42 -1.32 -8.88
C VAL A 247 27.43 -0.22 -8.50
N SER A 248 28.45 0.01 -9.34
CA SER A 248 29.48 1.03 -9.05
C SER A 248 28.89 2.44 -9.12
N ALA A 249 29.43 3.36 -8.33
CA ALA A 249 28.98 4.77 -8.31
C ALA A 249 29.07 5.44 -9.70
N SER A 250 29.99 5.00 -10.56
CA SER A 250 30.08 5.42 -11.96
C SER A 250 28.87 4.96 -12.79
N VAL A 251 28.45 3.70 -12.68
CA VAL A 251 27.25 3.20 -13.39
C VAL A 251 25.99 3.88 -12.83
N VAL A 252 25.90 4.13 -11.53
CA VAL A 252 24.77 4.87 -10.92
C VAL A 252 24.67 6.31 -11.42
N ALA A 253 25.80 6.97 -11.74
CA ALA A 253 25.80 8.36 -12.22
C ALA A 253 25.24 8.53 -13.65
N ASP A 254 25.44 7.54 -14.52
CA ASP A 254 24.93 7.53 -15.90
C ASP A 254 23.69 6.63 -16.09
N ALA A 255 23.13 6.10 -15.00
CA ALA A 255 21.91 5.28 -15.00
C ALA A 255 20.61 6.10 -14.86
N ASN A 256 19.52 5.49 -15.31
CA ASN A 256 18.15 5.94 -15.03
C ASN A 256 17.70 5.38 -13.69
N LEU A 257 17.50 6.25 -12.69
CA LEU A 257 17.02 5.88 -11.37
C LEU A 257 15.56 6.29 -11.21
N TYR A 258 14.73 5.36 -10.76
CA TYR A 258 13.32 5.58 -10.45
C TYR A 258 13.07 5.36 -8.96
N CYS A 259 11.98 5.90 -8.42
CA CYS A 259 11.53 5.63 -7.05
C CYS A 259 10.01 5.45 -6.97
N PHE A 260 9.54 4.81 -5.90
CA PHE A 260 8.12 4.61 -5.63
C PHE A 260 7.51 5.81 -4.89
N ARG A 261 6.30 6.23 -5.26
CA ARG A 261 5.55 7.26 -4.54
C ARG A 261 4.10 6.82 -4.38
N ILE A 262 3.45 7.25 -3.30
CA ILE A 262 2.02 7.04 -3.05
C ILE A 262 1.29 8.38 -3.22
N CYS A 263 0.15 8.40 -3.89
CA CYS A 263 -0.68 9.60 -3.96
C CYS A 263 -1.46 9.77 -2.65
N ALA A 264 -1.28 10.89 -1.93
CA ALA A 264 -2.03 11.15 -0.70
C ALA A 264 -3.57 11.19 -0.91
N ARG A 265 -4.05 11.48 -2.13
CA ARG A 265 -5.48 11.54 -2.48
C ARG A 265 -6.07 10.23 -3.00
N THR A 266 -5.43 9.56 -3.95
CA THR A 266 -5.95 8.30 -4.52
C THR A 266 -5.42 7.04 -3.84
N GLN A 267 -4.41 7.17 -2.96
CA GLN A 267 -3.67 6.08 -2.31
C GLN A 267 -2.98 5.11 -3.28
N GLU A 268 -2.92 5.44 -4.56
CA GLU A 268 -2.24 4.66 -5.59
C GLU A 268 -0.73 4.70 -5.42
N LEU A 269 -0.10 3.52 -5.56
CA LEU A 269 1.33 3.36 -5.71
C LEU A 269 1.72 3.58 -7.18
N TYR A 270 2.68 4.46 -7.43
CA TYR A 270 3.20 4.75 -8.76
C TYR A 270 4.73 4.90 -8.74
N VAL A 271 5.34 4.88 -9.93
CA VAL A 271 6.79 5.00 -10.14
C VAL A 271 7.09 6.30 -10.88
N VAL A 272 8.14 7.00 -10.45
CA VAL A 272 8.60 8.25 -11.06
C VAL A 272 10.12 8.25 -11.26
N PRO A 273 10.66 8.99 -12.25
CA PRO A 273 12.09 9.21 -12.36
C PRO A 273 12.60 10.04 -11.17
N TYR A 274 13.68 9.57 -10.55
CA TYR A 274 14.48 10.28 -9.56
C TYR A 274 15.70 10.95 -10.22
N GLN A 275 16.32 10.23 -11.16
CA GLN A 275 17.43 10.67 -12.01
C GLN A 275 17.26 10.02 -13.39
N LEU A 276 17.65 10.72 -14.45
CA LEU A 276 17.81 10.12 -15.78
C LEU A 276 19.29 10.23 -16.20
N GLY A 277 19.80 9.18 -16.84
CA GLY A 277 21.20 9.05 -17.24
C GLY A 277 21.53 9.83 -18.50
N LYS A 278 22.74 10.38 -18.61
CA LYS A 278 23.13 11.15 -19.82
C LYS A 278 23.21 10.22 -21.04
N CYS A 279 22.62 10.63 -22.16
CA CYS A 279 22.91 9.94 -23.42
C CYS A 279 24.34 10.27 -23.88
N PRO A 280 25.15 9.27 -24.30
CA PRO A 280 26.48 9.51 -24.85
C PRO A 280 26.42 10.45 -26.06
N SER A 281 27.30 11.46 -26.08
CA SER A 281 27.41 12.47 -27.14
C SER A 281 27.81 11.93 -28.53
N ASN A 282 28.10 10.63 -28.63
CA ASN A 282 28.71 9.99 -29.78
C ASN A 282 27.74 8.99 -30.47
N ALA A 283 26.48 8.90 -30.03
CA ALA A 283 25.45 8.12 -30.71
C ALA A 283 25.16 8.71 -32.10
N CYS A 284 25.07 7.86 -33.12
CA CYS A 284 24.91 8.31 -34.50
C CYS A 284 23.54 8.98 -34.73
N ASP A 285 23.49 10.05 -35.53
CA ASP A 285 22.26 10.83 -35.78
C ASP A 285 21.05 9.98 -36.21
N SER A 286 21.28 8.84 -36.87
CA SER A 286 20.25 7.90 -37.34
C SER A 286 19.61 7.04 -36.25
N GLU A 287 20.22 6.94 -35.07
CA GLU A 287 19.63 6.36 -33.86
C GLU A 287 18.98 7.45 -33.01
N VAL A 288 19.66 8.59 -32.87
CA VAL A 288 19.14 9.78 -32.17
C VAL A 288 17.79 10.21 -32.74
N GLN A 289 17.65 10.29 -34.08
CA GLN A 289 16.39 10.63 -34.76
C GLN A 289 15.23 9.65 -34.47
N ARG A 290 15.52 8.40 -34.09
CA ARG A 290 14.50 7.39 -33.77
C ARG A 290 14.08 7.46 -32.30
N ALA A 291 15.00 7.78 -31.39
CA ALA A 291 14.69 8.08 -29.99
C ALA A 291 13.94 9.42 -29.83
N GLN A 292 14.15 10.37 -30.74
CA GLN A 292 13.68 11.76 -30.67
C GLN A 292 12.16 11.98 -30.58
N GLN A 293 11.35 10.92 -30.70
CA GLN A 293 9.88 10.99 -30.63
C GLN A 293 9.31 10.50 -29.30
N THR A 294 10.13 9.93 -28.41
CA THR A 294 9.67 9.35 -27.13
C THR A 294 10.68 9.57 -26.02
N TRP A 295 10.36 10.49 -25.09
CA TRP A 295 10.97 10.72 -23.76
C TRP A 295 12.47 11.09 -23.70
N ASP A 296 13.31 10.66 -24.64
CA ASP A 296 14.76 10.63 -24.46
C ASP A 296 15.53 11.76 -25.13
N ARG A 297 16.17 12.58 -24.29
CA ARG A 297 17.50 13.16 -24.56
C ARG A 297 18.53 12.82 -23.47
N ILE A 298 18.05 12.14 -22.42
CA ILE A 298 18.70 11.81 -21.17
C ILE A 298 18.04 10.49 -20.77
N GLY A 299 18.63 9.35 -21.17
CA GLY A 299 17.98 8.04 -21.02
C GLY A 299 18.79 6.81 -21.47
N CYS A 300 19.92 6.96 -22.15
CA CYS A 300 20.64 5.85 -22.81
C CYS A 300 21.43 4.91 -21.86
N GLY A 301 21.08 4.84 -20.57
CA GLY A 301 21.73 4.02 -19.55
C GLY A 301 20.80 2.96 -18.94
N ALA A 302 21.35 2.01 -18.19
CA ALA A 302 20.56 0.98 -17.52
C ALA A 302 19.54 1.59 -16.54
N HIS A 303 18.39 0.93 -16.39
CA HIS A 303 17.27 1.38 -15.57
C HIS A 303 17.30 0.67 -14.20
N TYR A 304 17.14 1.41 -13.10
CA TYR A 304 17.06 0.86 -11.75
C TYR A 304 15.93 1.49 -10.92
N ILE A 305 15.21 0.69 -10.15
CA ILE A 305 14.32 1.18 -9.09
C ILE A 305 15.10 1.27 -7.77
N GLN A 306 15.06 2.44 -7.13
CA GLN A 306 15.49 2.64 -5.76
C GLN A 306 14.46 2.04 -4.82
N LEU A 307 14.88 1.03 -4.05
CA LEU A 307 14.14 0.55 -2.89
C LEU A 307 14.52 1.43 -1.69
N GLU A 308 13.56 2.22 -1.23
CA GLU A 308 13.66 3.01 -0.02
C GLU A 308 13.07 2.20 1.15
N SER A 309 13.64 2.32 2.35
CA SER A 309 13.02 1.86 3.59
C SER A 309 11.77 2.69 3.92
N ILE A 310 11.00 2.27 4.91
CA ILE A 310 9.86 3.05 5.42
C ILE A 310 10.26 4.43 5.96
N ASP A 311 11.50 4.61 6.45
CA ASP A 311 12.09 5.91 6.81
C ASP A 311 12.55 6.73 5.58
N GLY A 312 12.33 6.26 4.35
CA GLY A 312 12.78 6.92 3.11
C GLY A 312 14.28 6.82 2.84
N ALA A 313 15.00 5.90 3.49
CA ALA A 313 16.44 5.69 3.29
C ALA A 313 16.70 4.63 2.20
N GLN A 314 17.54 4.91 1.21
CA GLN A 314 17.85 3.97 0.13
C GLN A 314 18.51 2.70 0.69
N GLN A 315 17.88 1.54 0.47
CA GLN A 315 18.40 0.22 0.85
C GLN A 315 19.13 -0.47 -0.32
N GLN A 316 18.50 -0.51 -1.49
CA GLN A 316 19.00 -1.26 -2.65
C GLN A 316 18.61 -0.59 -3.98
N LEU A 317 19.40 -0.81 -5.03
CA LEU A 317 19.00 -0.60 -6.42
C LEU A 317 18.66 -1.94 -7.06
N LEU A 318 17.48 -2.07 -7.68
CA LEU A 318 17.13 -3.25 -8.49
C LEU A 318 17.05 -2.88 -9.96
N GLU A 319 17.71 -3.66 -10.82
CA GLU A 319 17.70 -3.45 -12.27
C GLU A 319 16.33 -3.75 -12.89
N ILE A 320 15.87 -2.87 -13.79
CA ILE A 320 14.60 -2.97 -14.51
C ILE A 320 14.89 -3.43 -15.93
N SER A 321 14.94 -4.75 -16.13
CA SER A 321 15.25 -5.37 -17.44
C SER A 321 14.18 -5.17 -18.53
N ASN A 322 13.01 -4.63 -18.19
CA ASN A 322 11.99 -4.23 -19.16
C ASN A 322 11.19 -3.02 -18.63
N ILE A 323 11.67 -1.81 -18.94
CA ILE A 323 11.11 -0.55 -18.45
C ILE A 323 9.66 -0.32 -18.92
N THR A 324 9.33 -0.71 -20.16
CA THR A 324 7.98 -0.57 -20.73
C THR A 324 6.95 -1.39 -19.94
N ARG A 325 7.30 -2.62 -19.52
CA ARG A 325 6.47 -3.46 -18.65
C ARG A 325 6.42 -2.94 -17.20
N PHE A 326 7.44 -2.21 -16.75
CA PHE A 326 7.56 -1.71 -15.38
C PHE A 326 6.77 -0.43 -15.15
N LEU A 327 6.75 0.48 -16.12
CA LEU A 327 5.96 1.71 -16.07
C LEU A 327 4.51 1.51 -16.55
N ARG A 328 4.15 0.31 -17.01
CA ARG A 328 2.78 -0.04 -17.42
C ARG A 328 1.85 -0.10 -16.20
N THR A 329 0.72 0.58 -16.32
CA THR A 329 -0.40 0.49 -15.37
C THR A 329 -1.16 -0.82 -15.56
N ASP A 330 -1.87 -1.28 -14.53
CA ASP A 330 -2.65 -2.53 -14.55
C ASP A 330 -3.99 -2.36 -15.32
N GLU A 331 -4.14 -1.29 -16.10
CA GLU A 331 -5.41 -0.79 -16.62
C GLU A 331 -5.89 -1.51 -17.90
N GLU A 332 -5.06 -2.41 -18.43
CA GLU A 332 -5.43 -3.39 -19.45
C GLU A 332 -5.86 -4.75 -18.86
N ASP A 333 -5.94 -4.89 -17.52
CA ASP A 333 -6.18 -6.19 -16.89
C ASP A 333 -7.59 -6.74 -17.19
N HIS A 334 -7.59 -8.05 -17.44
CA HIS A 334 -8.79 -8.84 -17.62
C HIS A 334 -9.40 -9.15 -16.25
N VAL A 335 -10.73 -9.32 -16.17
CA VAL A 335 -11.38 -9.74 -14.92
C VAL A 335 -10.80 -11.08 -14.44
N HIS A 336 -10.13 -11.06 -13.30
CA HIS A 336 -9.54 -12.25 -12.71
C HIS A 336 -10.58 -12.97 -11.86
N THR A 337 -11.09 -14.10 -12.34
CA THR A 337 -12.01 -14.95 -11.57
C THR A 337 -11.24 -15.93 -10.69
N CYS A 338 -11.55 -15.97 -9.40
CA CYS A 338 -11.02 -17.00 -8.52
C CYS A 338 -11.66 -18.36 -8.82
N VAL A 339 -10.82 -19.35 -9.16
CA VAL A 339 -11.29 -20.70 -9.54
C VAL A 339 -12.06 -21.42 -8.43
N GLN A 340 -11.79 -21.12 -7.15
CA GLN A 340 -12.48 -21.72 -6.01
C GLN A 340 -13.88 -21.13 -5.79
N CYS A 341 -13.95 -19.84 -5.43
CA CYS A 341 -15.17 -19.16 -4.97
C CYS A 341 -15.93 -18.40 -6.07
N LYS A 342 -15.37 -18.29 -7.28
CA LYS A 342 -15.89 -17.53 -8.42
C LYS A 342 -15.97 -16.00 -8.22
N ALA A 343 -15.40 -15.47 -7.15
CA ALA A 343 -15.25 -14.02 -6.96
C ALA A 343 -14.38 -13.41 -8.09
N ASN A 344 -14.74 -12.20 -8.52
CA ASN A 344 -14.13 -11.49 -9.64
C ASN A 344 -13.34 -10.28 -9.16
N PHE A 345 -12.11 -10.12 -9.66
CA PHE A 345 -11.19 -9.05 -9.26
C PHE A 345 -10.74 -8.25 -10.49
N THR A 346 -10.86 -6.92 -10.41
CA THR A 346 -10.29 -5.97 -11.38
C THR A 346 -8.85 -5.58 -11.04
N GLN A 347 -8.39 -5.86 -9.82
CA GLN A 347 -7.04 -5.57 -9.34
C GLN A 347 -6.31 -6.89 -9.06
N ARG A 348 -5.26 -7.18 -9.84
CA ARG A 348 -4.51 -8.44 -9.81
C ARG A 348 -3.75 -8.71 -8.51
N THR A 349 -3.43 -7.64 -7.79
CA THR A 349 -2.92 -7.61 -6.40
C THR A 349 -3.95 -8.13 -5.40
N LYS A 350 -5.16 -7.54 -5.36
CA LYS A 350 -6.27 -8.03 -4.53
C LYS A 350 -6.61 -9.49 -4.80
N PHE A 351 -6.51 -9.92 -6.06
CA PHE A 351 -6.62 -11.33 -6.41
C PHE A 351 -5.52 -12.22 -5.77
N GLN A 352 -4.26 -11.78 -5.73
CA GLN A 352 -3.21 -12.54 -5.03
C GLN A 352 -3.43 -12.56 -3.51
N LEU A 353 -3.81 -11.44 -2.90
CA LEU A 353 -4.11 -11.34 -1.46
C LEU A 353 -5.27 -12.28 -1.09
N HIS A 354 -6.37 -12.27 -1.86
CA HIS A 354 -7.50 -13.18 -1.67
C HIS A 354 -7.10 -14.67 -1.80
N LYS A 355 -6.17 -15.00 -2.70
CA LYS A 355 -5.61 -16.36 -2.81
C LYS A 355 -4.69 -16.73 -1.64
N ALA A 356 -3.90 -15.79 -1.12
CA ALA A 356 -3.06 -15.99 0.06
C ALA A 356 -3.90 -16.23 1.33
N LEU A 357 -5.10 -15.65 1.39
CA LEU A 357 -6.11 -15.86 2.43
C LEU A 357 -6.99 -17.12 2.22
N ASP A 358 -6.64 -17.98 1.25
CA ASP A 358 -7.41 -19.15 0.79
C ASP A 358 -8.92 -18.88 0.67
N CYS A 359 -9.26 -17.79 -0.03
CA CYS A 359 -10.62 -17.32 -0.25
C CYS A 359 -11.44 -17.03 1.03
N GLY A 360 -10.79 -16.88 2.20
CA GLY A 360 -11.45 -16.66 3.49
C GLY A 360 -11.91 -17.94 4.20
N ARG A 361 -11.49 -19.12 3.73
CA ARG A 361 -11.81 -20.41 4.38
C ARG A 361 -11.28 -20.48 5.82
N GLY A 362 -10.06 -19.98 6.04
CA GLY A 362 -9.42 -19.89 7.36
C GLY A 362 -9.86 -18.72 8.23
N PHE A 363 -11.01 -18.09 7.92
CA PHE A 363 -11.60 -17.06 8.78
C PHE A 363 -12.59 -17.73 9.74
N GLU A 364 -12.58 -17.31 11.00
CA GLU A 364 -13.35 -17.93 12.08
C GLU A 364 -14.50 -17.01 12.53
N VAL A 365 -15.53 -17.61 13.13
CA VAL A 365 -16.60 -16.89 13.84
C VAL A 365 -16.78 -17.58 15.18
N LEU A 366 -16.52 -16.84 16.25
CA LEU A 366 -16.67 -17.31 17.63
C LEU A 366 -17.83 -16.54 18.26
N GLN A 367 -18.83 -17.24 18.80
CA GLN A 367 -19.81 -16.61 19.68
C GLN A 367 -19.15 -16.41 21.04
N LEU A 368 -19.28 -15.22 21.61
CA LEU A 368 -18.82 -14.90 22.95
C LEU A 368 -19.97 -15.10 23.95
N ASP A 369 -19.64 -15.53 25.16
CA ASP A 369 -20.58 -15.56 26.27
C ASP A 369 -20.94 -14.12 26.71
N SER A 370 -22.15 -13.89 27.24
CA SER A 370 -22.59 -12.54 27.66
C SER A 370 -21.72 -11.94 28.75
N ASP A 371 -21.12 -12.82 29.55
CA ASP A 371 -20.33 -12.47 30.73
C ASP A 371 -18.82 -12.41 30.42
N ASN A 372 -18.43 -12.57 29.14
CA ASN A 372 -17.03 -12.61 28.71
C ASN A 372 -16.37 -11.21 28.66
N LEU A 373 -15.93 -10.75 29.84
CA LEU A 373 -15.21 -9.50 30.03
C LEU A 373 -13.69 -9.70 29.87
N GLU A 374 -13.16 -9.32 28.71
CA GLU A 374 -11.72 -9.12 28.52
C GLU A 374 -11.24 -7.89 29.32
N ILE A 375 -10.60 -8.13 30.47
CA ILE A 375 -9.95 -7.11 31.29
C ILE A 375 -8.43 -7.21 31.09
N TYR A 376 -7.78 -6.08 30.83
CA TYR A 376 -6.34 -5.99 30.62
C TYR A 376 -5.73 -5.03 31.64
N GLU A 377 -4.97 -5.55 32.61
CA GLU A 377 -4.39 -4.76 33.70
C GLU A 377 -3.29 -3.81 33.22
N HIS A 378 -2.59 -4.16 32.14
CA HIS A 378 -1.43 -3.45 31.61
C HIS A 378 -1.60 -3.17 30.11
N CYS A 379 -1.79 -1.90 29.77
CA CYS A 379 -2.01 -1.41 28.41
C CYS A 379 -1.03 -0.29 28.06
N LEU A 380 -0.27 -0.44 26.97
CA LEU A 380 0.48 0.65 26.35
C LEU A 380 -0.47 1.48 25.49
N GLN A 381 -0.81 2.70 25.90
CA GLN A 381 -1.57 3.61 25.04
C GLN A 381 -0.72 4.03 23.83
N MET A 382 -1.13 3.62 22.63
CA MET A 382 -0.42 3.92 21.40
C MET A 382 -0.64 5.38 21.00
N ARG A 383 0.45 6.11 20.72
CA ARG A 383 0.41 7.51 20.27
C ARG A 383 1.02 7.62 18.88
N CYS A 384 0.19 7.93 17.90
CA CYS A 384 0.62 8.35 16.57
C CYS A 384 -0.19 9.58 16.17
N ASP A 385 0.41 10.45 15.37
CA ASP A 385 -0.26 11.64 14.86
C ASP A 385 -1.54 11.25 14.10
N ASN A 386 -2.64 11.91 14.44
CA ASN A 386 -3.97 11.76 13.83
C ASN A 386 -4.77 10.49 14.19
N TYR A 387 -4.43 9.73 15.23
CA TYR A 387 -5.35 8.71 15.76
C TYR A 387 -6.64 9.34 16.32
N LYS A 388 -7.75 9.13 15.60
CA LYS A 388 -9.11 9.58 15.95
C LYS A 388 -9.78 8.75 17.04
N TRP A 389 -9.25 7.55 17.30
CA TRP A 389 -9.80 6.54 18.21
C TRP A 389 -8.72 6.06 19.18
N PRO A 390 -9.08 5.71 20.43
CA PRO A 390 -8.16 5.04 21.35
C PRO A 390 -7.64 3.72 20.78
N LEU A 391 -6.32 3.55 20.87
CA LEU A 391 -5.59 2.36 20.46
C LEU A 391 -4.65 1.95 21.60
N PHE A 392 -4.73 0.69 22.02
CA PHE A 392 -3.94 0.14 23.13
C PHE A 392 -3.17 -1.09 22.67
N GLY A 393 -1.86 -1.13 22.93
CA GLY A 393 -1.07 -2.35 22.89
C GLY A 393 -1.24 -3.12 24.20
N ILE A 394 -1.56 -4.41 24.12
CA ILE A 394 -1.79 -5.27 25.28
C ILE A 394 -0.46 -5.86 25.74
N ILE A 395 -0.15 -5.72 27.02
CA ILE A 395 0.97 -6.40 27.69
C ILE A 395 0.40 -7.68 28.30
N GLU A 396 1.05 -8.82 28.01
CA GLU A 396 0.65 -10.18 28.41
C GLU A 396 1.62 -10.78 29.45
#